data_AF-A0A534L645-F1
#
_entry.id   AF-A0A534L645-F1
#
_cell.length_a   1.000
_cell.length_b   1.000
_cell.length_c   1.000
_cell.angle_alpha   90.00
_cell.angle_beta   90.00
_cell.angle_gamma   90.00
#
_symmetry.space_group_name_H-M   'P 1'
#
loop_
_entity.id
_entity.type
_entity.pdbx_description
1 polymer ?
#
loop_
_entity_poly.entity_id
_entity_poly.type
_entity_poly.pdbx_seq_one_letter_code
_entity_poly.pdbx_strand_id
1 'polypeptide(L)'
;TREYFRDVYDHMIQTLDRLDTLREVSAGLMEVYLTVVSNSLNEVMKTLTVIATIILPLGLIASAYGMNVAFPGKEDFSGFIVSLVLMGIVVVVMVMFFRRRKWL
;
A
#
# COMPACT_ATOMS: atom_id res chain seq x y z
N THR A 1 -6.41 -0.97 -64.66
CA THR A 1 -5.30 -0.54 -63.78
C THR A 1 -5.75 0.48 -62.73
N ARG A 2 -6.49 1.55 -63.07
CA ARG A 2 -6.92 2.60 -62.11
C ARG A 2 -7.74 2.11 -60.91
N GLU A 3 -8.64 1.14 -61.12
CA GLU A 3 -9.45 0.50 -60.05
C GLU A 3 -8.60 -0.26 -59.03
N TYR A 4 -7.63 -1.07 -59.49
CA TYR A 4 -6.71 -1.80 -58.61
C TYR A 4 -5.84 -0.88 -57.75
N PHE A 5 -5.42 0.27 -58.28
CA PHE A 5 -4.69 1.28 -57.50
C PHE A 5 -5.56 1.95 -56.43
N ARG A 6 -6.86 2.14 -56.70
CA ARG A 6 -7.79 2.70 -55.70
C ARG A 6 -8.01 1.73 -54.55
N ASP A 7 -8.19 0.44 -54.85
CA ASP A 7 -8.36 -0.58 -53.82
C ASP A 7 -7.15 -0.68 -52.89
N VAL A 8 -5.93 -0.68 -53.44
CA VAL A 8 -4.69 -0.66 -52.64
C VAL A 8 -4.58 0.61 -51.79
N TYR A 9 -5.01 1.77 -52.31
CA TYR A 9 -5.03 3.03 -51.58
C TYR A 9 -6.03 2.99 -50.41
N ASP A 10 -7.23 2.47 -50.62
CA ASP A 10 -8.25 2.32 -49.59
C ASP A 10 -7.78 1.36 -48.48
N HIS A 11 -7.13 0.25 -48.83
CA HIS A 11 -6.50 -0.67 -47.88
C HIS A 11 -5.36 -0.02 -47.08
N MET A 12 -4.57 0.85 -47.72
CA MET A 12 -3.51 1.61 -47.05
C MET A 12 -4.09 2.55 -46.00
N ILE A 13 -5.14 3.29 -46.34
CA ILE A 13 -5.83 4.19 -45.39
C ILE A 13 -6.41 3.40 -44.23
N GLN A 14 -7.10 2.28 -44.50
CA GLN A 14 -7.67 1.45 -43.45
C GLN A 14 -6.59 0.86 -42.52
N THR A 15 -5.42 0.53 -43.05
CA THR A 15 -4.28 0.05 -42.25
C THR A 15 -3.69 1.16 -41.38
N LEU A 16 -3.60 2.38 -41.91
CA LEU A 16 -3.14 3.55 -41.15
C LEU A 16 -4.08 3.87 -39.98
N ASP A 17 -5.39 3.87 -40.22
CA ASP A 17 -6.40 4.11 -39.18
C ASP A 17 -6.35 3.06 -38.05
N ARG A 18 -6.14 1.79 -38.43
CA ARG A 18 -5.89 0.71 -37.46
C ARG A 18 -4.60 0.90 -36.68
N LEU A 19 -3.53 1.36 -37.32
CA LEU A 19 -2.26 1.64 -36.63
C LEU A 19 -2.41 2.78 -35.62
N ASP A 20 -3.13 3.84 -35.96
CA ASP A 20 -3.40 4.94 -35.05
C ASP A 20 -4.24 4.49 -33.86
N THR A 21 -5.29 3.68 -34.11
CA THR A 21 -6.11 3.07 -33.04
C THR A 21 -5.26 2.19 -32.11
N LEU A 22 -4.40 1.34 -32.68
CA LEU A 22 -3.51 0.47 -31.90
C LEU A 22 -2.51 1.28 -31.06
N ARG A 23 -2.03 2.41 -31.59
CA ARG A 23 -1.14 3.32 -30.88
C ARG A 23 -1.84 3.96 -29.68
N GLU A 24 -3.09 4.38 -29.84
CA GLU A 24 -3.91 4.95 -28.77
C GLU A 24 -4.19 3.90 -27.67
N VAL A 25 -4.61 2.69 -28.06
CA VAL A 25 -4.84 1.59 -27.11
C VAL A 25 -3.56 1.21 -26.37
N SER A 26 -2.42 1.14 -27.07
CA SER A 26 -1.12 0.84 -26.45
C SER A 26 -0.73 1.88 -25.40
N ALA A 27 -0.95 3.17 -25.69
CA ALA A 27 -0.74 4.24 -24.72
C ALA A 27 -1.67 4.09 -23.50
N GLY A 28 -2.96 3.79 -23.72
CA GLY A 28 -3.91 3.52 -22.65
C GLY A 28 -3.54 2.31 -21.78
N LEU A 29 -3.01 1.25 -22.38
CA LEU A 29 -2.51 0.08 -21.64
C LEU A 29 -1.32 0.42 -20.75
N MET A 30 -0.42 1.28 -21.21
CA MET A 30 0.69 1.76 -20.38
C MET A 30 0.19 2.53 -19.16
N GLU A 31 -0.79 3.41 -19.33
CA GLU A 31 -1.40 4.15 -18.21
C GLU A 31 -2.09 3.24 -17.21
N VAL A 32 -2.83 2.23 -17.69
CA VAL A 32 -3.45 1.21 -16.83
C VAL A 32 -2.38 0.42 -16.09
N TYR A 33 -1.31 0.00 -16.78
CA TYR A 33 -0.21 -0.71 -16.15
C TYR A 33 0.44 0.09 -15.02
N LEU A 34 0.75 1.36 -15.26
CA LEU A 34 1.29 2.26 -14.23
C LEU A 34 0.32 2.43 -13.06
N THR A 35 -0.98 2.51 -13.33
CA THR A 35 -2.02 2.58 -12.30
C THR A 35 -2.06 1.31 -11.45
N VAL A 36 -1.98 0.14 -12.07
CA VAL A 36 -1.92 -1.15 -11.36
C VAL A 36 -0.66 -1.23 -10.49
N VAL A 37 0.51 -0.86 -11.02
CA VAL A 37 1.76 -0.83 -10.26
C VAL A 37 1.66 0.12 -9.07
N SER A 38 1.12 1.33 -9.26
CA SER A 38 0.90 2.31 -8.19
C SER A 38 -0.06 1.78 -7.11
N ASN A 39 -1.12 1.08 -7.49
CA ASN A 39 -2.04 0.45 -6.55
C ASN A 39 -1.34 -0.63 -5.72
N SER A 40 -0.56 -1.50 -6.35
CA SER A 40 0.24 -2.51 -5.64
C SER A 40 1.24 -1.87 -4.69
N LEU A 41 1.91 -0.78 -5.10
CA LEU A 41 2.81 -0.03 -4.22
C LEU A 41 2.07 0.59 -3.03
N ASN A 42 0.89 1.17 -3.25
CA ASN A 42 0.06 1.70 -2.18
C ASN A 42 -0.37 0.62 -1.19
N GLU A 43 -0.67 -0.59 -1.66
CA GLU A 43 -1.02 -1.71 -0.79
C GLU A 43 0.18 -2.18 0.05
N VAL A 44 1.37 -2.30 -0.57
CA VAL A 44 2.62 -2.60 0.14
C VAL A 44 2.95 -1.50 1.16
N MET A 45 2.82 -0.23 0.80
CA MET A 45 3.07 0.89 1.72
C MET A 45 2.07 0.91 2.89
N LYS A 46 0.79 0.60 2.64
CA LYS A 46 -0.22 0.47 3.69
C LYS A 46 0.16 -0.63 4.67
N THR A 47 0.48 -1.82 4.20
CA THR A 47 0.86 -2.95 5.07
C THR A 47 2.10 -2.63 5.91
N LEU A 48 3.14 -2.05 5.30
CA LEU A 48 4.35 -1.62 6.01
C LEU A 48 4.04 -0.56 7.08
N THR A 49 3.20 0.43 6.74
CA THR A 49 2.82 1.52 7.65
C THR A 49 1.99 1.01 8.83
N VAL A 50 1.07 0.07 8.60
CA VAL A 50 0.28 -0.57 9.67
C VAL A 50 1.22 -1.26 10.67
N ILE A 51 2.16 -2.06 10.17
CA ILE A 51 3.15 -2.76 10.99
C ILE A 51 4.00 -1.75 11.79
N ALA A 52 4.55 -0.73 11.12
CA ALA A 52 5.38 0.29 11.77
C ALA A 52 4.61 1.08 12.84
N THR A 53 3.37 1.47 12.57
CA THR A 53 2.52 2.24 13.49
C THR A 53 2.20 1.44 14.76
N ILE A 54 2.14 0.11 14.68
CA ILE A 54 1.97 -0.77 15.85
C ILE A 54 3.29 -0.91 16.62
N ILE A 55 4.41 -1.09 15.90
CA ILE A 55 5.73 -1.29 16.52
C ILE A 55 6.22 -0.05 17.26
N LEU A 56 6.01 1.16 16.72
CA LEU A 56 6.50 2.41 17.33
C LEU A 56 6.05 2.63 18.79
N PRO A 57 4.75 2.64 19.13
CA PRO A 57 4.31 2.83 20.51
C PRO A 57 4.66 1.65 21.42
N LEU A 58 4.65 0.41 20.90
CA LEU A 58 5.12 -0.76 21.64
C LEU A 58 6.61 -0.63 22.00
N GLY A 59 7.41 -0.21 21.03
CA GLY A 59 8.84 0.06 21.19
C GLY A 59 9.08 1.16 22.22
N LEU A 60 8.29 2.25 22.20
CA LEU A 60 8.39 3.30 23.21
C LEU A 60 8.10 2.78 24.62
N ILE A 61 7.07 1.94 24.81
CA ILE A 61 6.77 1.34 26.12
C ILE A 61 7.92 0.41 26.53
N ALA A 62 8.40 -0.45 25.63
CA ALA A 62 9.50 -1.36 25.90
C ALA A 62 10.80 -0.60 26.26
N SER A 63 11.12 0.47 25.52
CA SER A 63 12.25 1.33 25.80
C SER A 63 12.10 2.04 27.14
N ALA A 64 10.92 2.59 27.46
CA ALA A 64 10.65 3.26 28.73
C ALA A 64 10.81 2.31 29.94
N TYR A 65 10.29 1.09 29.85
CA TYR A 65 10.45 0.07 30.90
C TYR A 65 11.88 -0.52 30.94
N GLY A 66 12.61 -0.49 29.83
CA GLY A 66 14.03 -0.82 29.77
C GLY A 66 14.96 0.25 30.34
N MET A 67 14.45 1.44 30.68
CA MET A 67 15.28 2.50 31.28
C MET A 67 15.70 2.12 32.70
N ASN A 68 16.99 2.31 33.02
CA ASN A 68 17.55 2.12 34.37
C ASN A 68 17.17 3.23 35.37
N VAL A 69 15.96 3.80 35.25
CA VAL A 69 15.43 4.80 36.18
C VAL A 69 14.57 4.10 37.23
N ALA A 70 14.71 4.43 38.52
CA ALA A 70 13.87 3.87 39.57
C ALA A 70 12.49 4.56 39.56
N PHE A 71 11.45 3.82 39.16
CA PHE A 71 10.06 4.25 39.23
C PHE A 71 9.32 3.39 40.28
N PRO A 72 8.34 3.96 41.01
CA PRO A 72 7.56 3.21 41.99
C PRO A 72 6.83 2.06 41.27
N GLY A 73 7.13 0.81 41.65
CA GLY A 73 6.59 -0.41 41.02
C GLY A 73 7.53 -1.15 40.05
N LYS A 74 8.79 -0.72 39.90
CA LYS A 74 9.77 -1.33 38.98
C LYS A 74 10.16 -2.78 39.30
N GLU A 75 10.26 -3.12 40.57
CA GLU A 75 10.70 -4.45 41.04
C GLU A 75 9.53 -5.38 41.36
N ASP A 76 8.31 -4.88 41.25
CA ASP A 76 7.11 -5.59 41.66
C ASP A 76 6.46 -6.27 40.45
N PHE A 77 5.99 -7.52 40.63
CA PHE A 77 5.36 -8.30 39.55
C PHE A 77 4.15 -7.58 38.93
N SER A 78 3.54 -6.68 39.71
CA SER A 78 2.47 -5.78 39.29
C SER A 78 2.88 -4.83 38.16
N GLY A 79 4.09 -4.26 38.19
CA GLY A 79 4.59 -3.35 37.15
C GLY A 79 4.79 -4.04 35.80
N PHE A 80 5.28 -5.28 35.82
CA PHE A 80 5.40 -6.10 34.61
C PHE A 80 4.02 -6.41 34.00
N ILE A 81 3.05 -6.84 34.81
CA ILE A 81 1.68 -7.11 34.34
C ILE A 81 1.03 -5.85 33.77
N VAL A 82 1.15 -4.70 34.45
CA VAL A 82 0.55 -3.44 33.99
C VAL A 82 1.13 -3.01 32.63
N SER A 83 2.45 -3.13 32.45
CA SER A 83 3.09 -2.83 31.16
C SER A 83 2.61 -3.74 30.03
N LEU A 84 2.45 -5.04 30.31
CA LEU A 84 1.98 -6.03 29.34
C LEU A 84 0.52 -5.76 28.94
N VAL A 85 -0.34 -5.43 29.91
CA VAL A 85 -1.74 -5.05 29.67
C VAL A 85 -1.81 -3.75 28.86
N LEU A 86 -0.98 -2.75 29.18
CA LEU A 86 -0.91 -1.49 28.44
C LEU A 86 -0.52 -1.73 26.97
N MET A 87 0.53 -2.53 26.72
CA MET A 87 0.94 -2.93 25.36
C MET A 87 -0.19 -3.65 24.62
N GLY A 88 -0.87 -4.59 25.29
CA GLY A 88 -2.02 -5.29 24.72
C GLY A 88 -3.16 -4.36 24.31
N ILE A 89 -3.50 -3.39 25.17
CA ILE A 89 -4.54 -2.38 24.87
C ILE A 89 -4.14 -1.55 23.65
N VAL A 90 -2.88 -1.09 23.57
CA VAL A 90 -2.40 -0.29 22.43
C VAL A 90 -2.52 -1.06 21.12
N VAL A 91 -2.15 -2.36 21.12
CA VAL A 91 -2.31 -3.22 19.93
C VAL A 91 -3.78 -3.36 19.55
N VAL A 92 -4.66 -3.65 20.52
CA VAL A 92 -6.09 -3.84 20.26
C VAL A 92 -6.73 -2.55 19.71
N VAL A 93 -6.40 -1.39 20.28
CA VAL A 93 -6.89 -0.08 19.82
C VAL A 93 -6.41 0.20 18.39
N MET A 94 -5.13 -0.03 18.10
CA MET A 94 -4.58 0.17 16.75
C MET A 94 -5.20 -0.78 15.73
N VAL A 95 -5.34 -2.07 16.05
CA VAL A 95 -5.97 -3.05 15.16
C VAL A 95 -7.44 -2.70 14.92
N MET A 96 -8.18 -2.30 15.95
CA MET A 96 -9.58 -1.87 15.79
C MET A 96 -9.69 -0.61 14.94
N PHE A 97 -8.78 0.36 15.13
CA PHE A 97 -8.71 1.58 14.33
C PHE A 97 -8.45 1.28 12.84
N PHE A 98 -7.46 0.44 12.54
CA PHE A 98 -7.12 0.05 11.17
C PHE A 98 -8.21 -0.78 10.50
N ARG A 99 -8.87 -1.70 11.22
CA ARG A 99 -10.07 -2.42 10.72
C ARG A 99 -11.22 -1.49 10.40
N ARG A 100 -11.51 -0.48 11.25
CA ARG A 100 -12.59 0.47 10.98
C ARG A 100 -12.33 1.35 9.76
N ARG A 101 -11.06 1.63 9.45
CA ARG A 101 -10.65 2.39 8.28
C ARG A 101 -10.68 1.58 6.97
N LYS A 102 -10.98 0.27 7.00
CA LYS A 102 -10.86 -0.66 5.86
C LYS A 102 -9.45 -0.66 5.23
N TRP A 103 -8.43 -0.37 6.04
CA TRP A 103 -7.02 -0.46 5.61
C TRP A 103 -6.46 -1.87 5.83
N LEU A 104 -7.20 -2.67 6.61
CA LEU A 104 -7.11 -4.13 6.75
C LEU A 104 -8.48 -4.73 6.40
#